data_AF-A0A7L0VHD2-F1
#
_entry.id   AF-A0A7L0VHD2-F1
#
_cell.length_a   1.000
_cell.length_b   1.000
_cell.length_c   1.000
_cell.angle_alpha   90.00
_cell.angle_beta   90.00
_cell.angle_gamma   90.00
#
_symmetry.space_group_name_H-M   'P 1'
#
loop_
_entity.id
_entity.type
_entity.pdbx_description
1 polymer ?
#
loop_
_entity_poly.entity_id
_entity_poly.type
_entity_poly.pdbx_seq_one_letter_code
_entity_poly.pdbx_strand_id
1 'polypeptide(L)'
;MEAVLGQAEQLPALLAVSRSALVRDWDPLTLDRALEWARYFQHLHERFRARPQLREALARRLRRSQRCPPLAFPALGRCPQLVGLALLENRALPPAACRRLLRSGTERAGDGDRDGLSSPGGYQGAAGDGCTAGILLSWLLGNQQRFSAFCLCLPCSHLAFLAGHYSQLSRSYLDLLTCWGSHLHYDPLQGRWLKSCLDKAELSWEELKERFSCLCQGSALLKEQTQAALKLLRTQDGDFKVCGLSVWTDLLMEI
;
A
#
# COMPACT_ATOMS: atom_id res chain seq x y z
N MET A 1 -31.96 -16.93 -7.37
CA MET A 1 -31.66 -15.50 -7.60
C MET A 1 -31.79 -14.68 -6.32
N GLU A 2 -32.79 -14.94 -5.47
CA GLU A 2 -32.93 -14.37 -4.12
C GLU A 2 -31.68 -14.55 -3.24
N ALA A 3 -31.04 -15.73 -3.25
CA ALA A 3 -29.83 -15.99 -2.46
C ALA A 3 -28.65 -15.06 -2.79
N VAL A 4 -28.43 -14.77 -4.09
CA VAL A 4 -27.37 -13.85 -4.57
C VAL A 4 -27.69 -12.40 -4.20
N LEU A 5 -28.98 -12.04 -4.16
CA LEU A 5 -29.44 -10.72 -3.75
C LEU A 5 -29.36 -10.53 -2.22
N GLY A 6 -29.63 -11.57 -1.44
CA GLY A 6 -29.44 -11.56 0.02
C GLY A 6 -27.98 -11.44 0.43
N GLN A 7 -27.05 -12.03 -0.34
CA GLN A 7 -25.61 -11.85 -0.12
C GLN A 7 -25.15 -10.40 -0.40
N ALA A 8 -25.76 -9.70 -1.36
CA ALA A 8 -25.47 -8.28 -1.62
C ALA A 8 -25.87 -7.35 -0.47
N GLU A 9 -26.85 -7.75 0.36
CA GLU A 9 -27.25 -6.99 1.55
C GLU A 9 -26.19 -7.04 2.68
N GLN A 10 -25.25 -7.99 2.63
CA GLN A 10 -24.16 -8.14 3.60
C GLN A 10 -22.95 -7.23 3.31
N LEU A 11 -22.87 -6.64 2.11
CA LEU A 11 -21.76 -5.75 1.72
C LEU A 11 -21.58 -4.54 2.66
N PRO A 12 -22.65 -3.77 3.03
CA PRO A 12 -22.50 -2.64 3.94
C PRO A 12 -22.03 -3.09 5.33
N ALA A 13 -22.47 -4.27 5.78
CA ALA A 13 -22.02 -4.86 7.03
C ALA A 13 -20.53 -5.24 6.96
N LEU A 14 -20.06 -5.87 5.87
CA LEU A 14 -18.65 -6.19 5.67
C LEU A 14 -17.76 -4.94 5.73
N LEU A 15 -18.17 -3.84 5.07
CA LEU A 15 -17.44 -2.57 5.13
C LEU A 15 -17.49 -1.92 6.52
N ALA A 16 -18.62 -2.02 7.22
CA ALA A 16 -18.75 -1.51 8.58
C ALA A 16 -17.84 -2.28 9.55
N VAL A 17 -17.81 -3.61 9.48
CA VAL A 17 -16.93 -4.44 10.31
C VAL A 17 -15.47 -4.18 9.96
N SER A 18 -15.12 -4.04 8.67
CA SER A 18 -13.76 -3.71 8.22
C SER A 18 -13.24 -2.37 8.75
N ARG A 19 -14.14 -1.42 9.08
CA ARG A 19 -13.81 -0.12 9.68
C ARG A 19 -13.92 -0.09 11.21
N SER A 20 -14.28 -1.21 11.83
CA SER A 20 -14.53 -1.29 13.28
C SER A 20 -13.35 -1.85 14.06
N ALA A 21 -13.35 -1.68 15.38
CA ALA A 21 -12.32 -2.24 16.26
C ALA A 21 -12.25 -3.78 16.24
N LEU A 22 -13.28 -4.46 15.74
CA LEU A 22 -13.36 -5.93 15.65
C LEU A 22 -12.26 -6.53 14.78
N VAL A 23 -11.67 -5.74 13.88
CA VAL A 23 -10.56 -6.16 13.02
C VAL A 23 -9.31 -6.57 13.83
N ARG A 24 -9.19 -6.10 15.08
CA ARG A 24 -8.09 -6.47 15.98
C ARG A 24 -8.03 -7.98 16.24
N ASP A 25 -9.18 -8.63 16.32
CA ASP A 25 -9.30 -10.04 16.67
C ASP A 25 -9.44 -10.93 15.42
N TRP A 26 -9.27 -10.37 14.23
CA TRP A 26 -9.35 -11.14 12.99
C TRP A 26 -8.15 -12.06 12.85
N ASP A 27 -8.42 -13.35 12.72
CA ASP A 27 -7.43 -14.32 12.29
C ASP A 27 -7.16 -14.20 10.78
N PRO A 28 -6.02 -14.73 10.29
CA PRO A 28 -5.66 -14.66 8.87
C PRO A 28 -6.75 -15.21 7.95
N LEU A 29 -7.50 -16.23 8.38
CA LEU A 29 -8.57 -16.84 7.61
C LEU A 29 -9.78 -15.91 7.47
N THR A 30 -10.17 -15.20 8.53
CA THR A 30 -11.28 -14.22 8.47
C THR A 30 -10.92 -13.06 7.55
N LEU A 31 -9.67 -12.62 7.56
CA LEU A 31 -9.15 -11.60 6.66
C LEU A 31 -9.21 -12.06 5.19
N ASP A 32 -8.72 -13.26 4.90
CA ASP A 32 -8.73 -13.82 3.54
C ASP A 32 -10.18 -14.00 3.03
N ARG A 33 -11.08 -14.48 3.90
CA ARG A 33 -12.51 -14.58 3.59
C ARG A 33 -13.14 -13.22 3.31
N ALA A 34 -12.80 -12.17 4.07
CA ALA A 34 -13.31 -10.82 3.81
C ALA A 34 -12.90 -10.30 2.41
N LEU A 35 -11.67 -10.62 1.97
CA LEU A 35 -11.19 -10.29 0.62
C LEU A 35 -11.87 -11.14 -0.45
N GLU A 36 -12.09 -12.43 -0.21
CA GLU A 36 -12.86 -13.31 -1.11
C GLU A 36 -14.28 -12.81 -1.31
N TRP A 37 -14.95 -12.38 -0.24
CA TRP A 37 -16.26 -11.72 -0.34
C TRP A 37 -16.20 -10.45 -1.19
N ALA A 38 -15.18 -9.62 -1.00
CA ALA A 38 -15.00 -8.43 -1.82
C ALA A 38 -14.84 -8.78 -3.32
N ARG A 39 -14.10 -9.84 -3.65
CA ARG A 39 -13.94 -10.35 -5.03
C ARG A 39 -15.22 -10.95 -5.59
N TYR A 40 -15.99 -11.66 -4.76
CA TYR A 40 -17.30 -12.16 -5.13
C TYR A 40 -18.21 -11.02 -5.59
N PHE A 41 -18.22 -9.89 -4.87
CA PHE A 41 -19.01 -8.72 -5.26
C PHE A 41 -18.51 -8.05 -6.54
N GLN A 42 -17.20 -8.03 -6.78
CA GLN A 42 -16.64 -7.58 -8.07
C GLN A 42 -17.07 -8.49 -9.23
N HIS A 43 -16.98 -9.81 -9.04
CA HIS A 43 -17.40 -10.77 -10.08
C HIS A 43 -18.91 -10.68 -10.36
N LEU A 44 -19.70 -10.46 -9.32
CA LEU A 44 -21.14 -10.21 -9.39
C LEU A 44 -21.44 -8.92 -10.16
N HIS A 45 -20.66 -7.86 -9.95
CA HIS A 45 -20.76 -6.63 -10.73
C HIS A 45 -20.51 -6.87 -12.22
N GLU A 46 -19.39 -7.51 -12.58
CA GLU A 46 -19.05 -7.79 -13.99
C GLU A 46 -20.13 -8.63 -14.68
N ARG A 47 -20.64 -9.66 -13.99
CA ARG A 47 -21.68 -10.53 -14.53
C ARG A 47 -23.03 -9.83 -14.75
N PHE A 48 -23.36 -8.83 -13.93
CA PHE A 48 -24.64 -8.11 -14.02
C PHE A 48 -24.53 -6.74 -14.72
N ARG A 49 -23.32 -6.29 -15.05
CA ARG A 49 -23.09 -5.04 -15.79
C ARG A 49 -23.83 -5.00 -17.12
N ALA A 50 -23.88 -6.11 -17.84
CA ALA A 50 -24.58 -6.23 -19.14
C ALA A 50 -26.11 -6.42 -19.02
N ARG A 51 -26.68 -6.45 -17.80
CA ARG A 51 -28.10 -6.80 -17.56
C ARG A 51 -28.83 -5.69 -16.78
N PRO A 52 -29.55 -4.78 -17.45
CA PRO A 52 -30.09 -3.55 -16.83
C PRO A 52 -31.15 -3.82 -15.75
N GLN A 53 -32.02 -4.82 -15.95
CA GLN A 53 -33.07 -5.18 -14.97
C GLN A 53 -32.48 -5.71 -13.65
N LEU A 54 -31.41 -6.51 -13.73
CA LEU A 54 -30.73 -7.06 -12.56
C LEU A 54 -29.91 -5.99 -11.82
N ARG A 55 -29.26 -5.10 -12.57
CA ARG A 55 -28.57 -3.91 -12.02
C ARG A 55 -29.51 -3.06 -11.16
N GLU A 56 -30.71 -2.77 -11.67
CA GLU A 56 -31.70 -1.97 -10.94
C GLU A 56 -32.28 -2.68 -9.73
N ALA A 57 -32.50 -4.00 -9.82
CA ALA A 57 -32.91 -4.81 -8.67
C ALA A 57 -31.86 -4.78 -7.56
N LEU A 58 -30.59 -4.96 -7.91
CA LEU A 58 -29.47 -4.94 -6.96
C LEU A 58 -29.25 -3.55 -6.35
N ALA A 59 -29.32 -2.49 -7.17
CA ALA A 59 -29.22 -1.11 -6.69
C ALA A 59 -30.38 -0.74 -5.76
N ARG A 60 -31.60 -1.24 -6.00
CA ARG A 60 -32.75 -1.03 -5.10
C ARG A 60 -32.58 -1.76 -3.77
N ARG A 61 -32.08 -3.00 -3.78
CA ARG A 61 -31.79 -3.80 -2.58
C ARG A 61 -30.67 -3.19 -1.74
N LEU A 62 -29.56 -2.80 -2.38
CA LEU A 62 -28.45 -2.10 -1.71
C LEU A 62 -28.93 -0.83 -1.02
N ARG A 63 -29.79 -0.02 -1.65
CA ARG A 63 -30.35 1.19 -1.05
C ARG A 63 -31.23 0.91 0.18
N ARG A 64 -31.93 -0.22 0.22
CA ARG A 64 -32.76 -0.63 1.36
C ARG A 64 -31.94 -1.08 2.58
N SER A 65 -30.75 -1.65 2.35
CA SER A 65 -29.88 -2.18 3.42
C SER A 65 -28.99 -1.12 4.09
N GLN A 66 -29.03 0.15 3.64
CA GLN A 66 -28.03 1.15 4.04
C GLN A 66 -28.54 2.17 5.06
N ARG A 67 -27.69 2.49 6.05
CA ARG A 67 -27.87 3.59 7.00
C ARG A 67 -26.91 4.78 6.81
N CYS A 68 -25.95 4.70 5.86
CA CYS A 68 -25.07 5.76 5.28
C CYS A 68 -23.63 5.21 5.02
N PRO A 69 -22.86 5.69 4.00
CA PRO A 69 -23.24 6.44 2.79
C PRO A 69 -23.60 5.51 1.60
N PRO A 70 -24.22 6.02 0.52
CA PRO A 70 -24.79 5.21 -0.57
C PRO A 70 -23.75 4.39 -1.36
N LEU A 71 -23.62 3.09 -1.07
CA LEU A 71 -22.97 2.12 -1.94
C LEU A 71 -23.82 1.95 -3.20
N ALA A 72 -23.37 2.58 -4.28
CA ALA A 72 -23.97 2.46 -5.60
C ALA A 72 -23.49 1.19 -6.32
N PHE A 73 -24.24 0.72 -7.33
CA PHE A 73 -23.85 -0.45 -8.13
C PHE A 73 -22.41 -0.40 -8.70
N PRO A 74 -21.87 0.77 -9.15
CA PRO A 74 -20.46 0.87 -9.56
C PRO A 74 -19.45 0.60 -8.45
N ALA A 75 -19.82 0.79 -7.18
CA ALA A 75 -18.95 0.50 -6.03
C ALA A 75 -18.71 -1.01 -5.87
N LEU A 76 -19.62 -1.87 -6.37
CA LEU A 76 -19.46 -3.32 -6.36
C LEU A 76 -18.24 -3.78 -7.16
N GLY A 77 -18.00 -3.15 -8.32
CA GLY A 77 -16.82 -3.41 -9.15
C GLY A 77 -15.51 -2.98 -8.49
N ARG A 78 -15.58 -2.15 -7.44
CA ARG A 78 -14.44 -1.64 -6.67
C ARG A 78 -14.38 -2.21 -5.24
N CYS A 79 -15.15 -3.25 -4.94
CA CYS A 79 -15.27 -3.79 -3.59
C CYS A 79 -13.93 -4.25 -3.00
N PRO A 80 -13.06 -4.97 -3.72
CA PRO A 80 -11.75 -5.37 -3.17
C PRO A 80 -10.90 -4.17 -2.77
N GLN A 81 -10.92 -3.10 -3.56
CA GLN A 81 -10.21 -1.87 -3.27
C GLN A 81 -10.85 -1.16 -2.07
N LEU A 82 -12.18 -1.08 -1.99
CA LEU A 82 -12.88 -0.44 -0.87
C LEU A 82 -12.69 -1.16 0.46
N VAL A 83 -12.74 -2.50 0.47
CA VAL A 83 -12.48 -3.32 1.66
C VAL A 83 -11.00 -3.26 2.04
N GLY A 84 -10.09 -3.37 1.06
CA GLY A 84 -8.65 -3.24 1.29
C GLY A 84 -8.28 -1.89 1.88
N LEU A 85 -8.80 -0.79 1.34
CA LEU A 85 -8.61 0.55 1.89
C LEU A 85 -9.23 0.69 3.29
N ALA A 86 -10.46 0.23 3.49
CA ALA A 86 -11.12 0.28 4.79
C ALA A 86 -10.33 -0.44 5.89
N LEU A 87 -9.72 -1.58 5.56
CA LEU A 87 -8.84 -2.32 6.48
C LEU A 87 -7.53 -1.57 6.73
N LEU A 88 -6.91 -1.01 5.68
CA LEU A 88 -5.67 -0.23 5.80
C LEU A 88 -5.85 1.09 6.57
N GLU A 89 -7.03 1.69 6.57
CA GLU A 89 -7.34 2.87 7.41
C GLU A 89 -7.58 2.52 8.87
N ASN A 90 -7.85 1.25 9.15
CA ASN A 90 -8.27 0.82 10.47
C ASN A 90 -7.06 0.67 11.40
N ARG A 91 -6.93 1.59 12.36
CA ARG A 91 -5.86 1.55 13.38
C ARG A 91 -5.89 0.28 14.25
N ALA A 92 -7.01 -0.44 14.29
CA ALA A 92 -7.13 -1.70 15.00
C ALA A 92 -6.56 -2.89 14.21
N LEU A 93 -6.18 -2.71 12.94
CA LEU A 93 -5.63 -3.79 12.12
C LEU A 93 -4.25 -4.22 12.63
N PRO A 94 -4.07 -5.51 12.98
CA PRO A 94 -2.77 -6.01 13.42
C PRO A 94 -1.70 -5.85 12.33
N PRO A 95 -0.44 -5.52 12.65
CA PRO A 95 0.63 -5.36 11.66
C PRO A 95 0.83 -6.61 10.78
N ALA A 96 0.64 -7.80 11.34
CA ALA A 96 0.71 -9.06 10.60
C ALA A 96 -0.40 -9.20 9.54
N ALA A 97 -1.62 -8.75 9.85
CA ALA A 97 -2.74 -8.73 8.92
C ALA A 97 -2.55 -7.66 7.82
N CYS A 98 -2.00 -6.50 8.16
CA CYS A 98 -1.61 -5.46 7.18
C CYS A 98 -0.58 -5.99 6.18
N ARG A 99 0.49 -6.66 6.67
CA ARG A 99 1.50 -7.30 5.80
C ARG A 99 0.88 -8.32 4.85
N ARG A 100 -0.07 -9.13 5.32
CA ARG A 100 -0.78 -10.12 4.49
C ARG A 100 -1.66 -9.47 3.42
N LEU A 101 -2.42 -8.43 3.78
CA LEU A 101 -3.22 -7.65 2.82
C LEU A 101 -2.36 -7.10 1.69
N LEU A 102 -1.23 -6.49 2.03
CA LEU A 102 -0.33 -5.87 1.06
C LEU A 102 0.35 -6.92 0.17
N ARG A 103 0.80 -8.06 0.73
CA ARG A 103 1.38 -9.17 -0.06
C ARG A 103 0.38 -9.77 -1.05
N SER A 104 -0.87 -9.95 -0.63
CA SER A 104 -1.93 -10.47 -1.52
C SER A 104 -2.27 -9.54 -2.68
N GLY A 105 -1.97 -8.24 -2.55
CA GLY A 105 -2.13 -7.24 -3.61
C GLY A 105 -0.97 -7.20 -4.60
N THR A 106 0.24 -7.58 -4.18
CA THR A 106 1.46 -7.48 -5.00
C THR A 106 1.77 -8.75 -5.80
N GLU A 107 1.47 -9.95 -5.26
CA GLU A 107 1.70 -11.23 -5.96
C GLU A 107 0.85 -11.40 -7.24
N ARG A 108 -0.16 -10.54 -7.45
CA ARG A 108 -1.06 -10.61 -8.61
C ARG A 108 -0.68 -9.68 -9.76
N ALA A 109 0.32 -8.81 -9.60
CA ALA A 109 0.80 -7.92 -10.66
C ALA A 109 1.93 -8.56 -11.51
N GLY A 110 2.47 -9.71 -11.09
CA GLY A 110 3.63 -10.36 -11.70
C GLY A 110 3.34 -11.58 -12.58
N ASP A 111 2.07 -11.95 -12.80
CA ASP A 111 1.74 -13.15 -13.58
C ASP A 111 0.90 -12.77 -14.81
N GLY A 112 1.61 -12.32 -15.85
CA GLY A 112 0.98 -11.84 -17.07
C GLY A 112 1.98 -11.61 -18.19
N ASP A 113 2.87 -12.58 -18.46
CA ASP A 113 3.47 -12.68 -19.80
C ASP A 113 3.92 -14.09 -20.15
N ARG A 114 3.14 -14.75 -21.01
CA ARG A 114 3.54 -15.46 -22.24
C ARG A 114 2.51 -16.50 -22.65
N ASP A 115 1.72 -16.18 -23.67
CA ASP A 115 1.89 -16.80 -24.98
C ASP A 115 0.97 -16.11 -25.99
N GLY A 116 1.57 -15.74 -27.13
CA GLY A 116 0.95 -14.92 -28.15
C GLY A 116 -0.02 -15.70 -29.04
N LEU A 117 -0.94 -14.95 -29.65
CA LEU A 117 -1.27 -15.01 -31.08
C LEU A 117 -2.20 -13.83 -31.43
N SER A 118 -1.82 -13.14 -32.49
CA SER A 118 -2.38 -11.89 -32.99
C SER A 118 -3.86 -11.97 -33.38
N SER A 119 -4.65 -10.94 -33.05
CA SER A 119 -5.66 -10.40 -33.97
C SER A 119 -6.07 -8.95 -33.65
N PRO A 120 -6.29 -8.10 -34.67
CA PRO A 120 -6.52 -6.67 -34.52
C PRO A 120 -8.01 -6.38 -34.35
N GLY A 121 -8.38 -5.82 -33.21
CA GLY A 121 -9.75 -5.37 -32.93
C GLY A 121 -9.73 -4.22 -31.95
N GLY A 122 -9.92 -3.01 -32.47
CA GLY A 122 -9.92 -1.79 -31.68
C GLY A 122 -11.05 -1.77 -30.66
N TYR A 123 -10.69 -1.77 -29.39
CA TYR A 123 -11.49 -1.20 -28.32
C TYR A 123 -10.54 -0.41 -27.41
N GLN A 124 -10.66 0.91 -27.45
CA GLN A 124 -10.00 1.85 -26.56
C GLN A 124 -10.36 1.50 -25.10
N GLY A 125 -9.42 0.84 -24.41
CA GLY A 125 -9.42 0.66 -22.97
C GLY A 125 -8.19 1.34 -22.38
N ALA A 126 -8.18 2.67 -22.30
CA ALA A 126 -7.04 3.39 -21.70
C ALA A 126 -7.45 4.81 -21.27
N ALA A 127 -8.18 4.94 -20.15
CA ALA A 127 -8.36 6.23 -19.46
C ALA A 127 -8.64 6.09 -17.94
N GLY A 128 -8.88 4.87 -17.43
CA GLY A 128 -9.32 4.67 -16.04
C GLY A 128 -8.22 4.44 -15.01
N ASP A 129 -7.03 4.02 -15.42
CA ASP A 129 -6.04 3.47 -14.49
C ASP A 129 -5.17 4.55 -13.82
N GLY A 130 -4.69 5.53 -14.59
CA GLY A 130 -3.91 6.66 -14.06
C GLY A 130 -4.72 7.58 -13.12
N CYS A 131 -6.01 7.74 -13.39
CA CYS A 131 -6.90 8.56 -12.56
C CYS A 131 -7.17 7.93 -11.20
N THR A 132 -7.25 6.59 -11.15
CA THR A 132 -7.49 5.85 -9.91
C THR A 132 -6.23 5.79 -9.04
N ALA A 133 -5.07 5.55 -9.66
CA ALA A 133 -3.78 5.55 -8.96
C ALA A 133 -3.49 6.91 -8.29
N GLY A 134 -3.76 8.03 -8.98
CA GLY A 134 -3.57 9.37 -8.42
C GLY A 134 -4.45 9.67 -7.19
N ILE A 135 -5.70 9.21 -7.20
CA ILE A 135 -6.63 9.36 -6.06
C ILE A 135 -6.17 8.50 -4.87
N LEU A 136 -5.69 7.28 -5.13
CA LEU A 136 -5.17 6.41 -4.08
C LEU A 136 -3.87 6.97 -3.48
N LEU A 137 -3.00 7.52 -4.33
CA LEU A 137 -1.74 8.11 -3.87
C LEU A 137 -2.01 9.35 -3.01
N SER A 138 -2.91 10.24 -3.43
CA SER A 138 -3.26 11.43 -2.64
C SER A 138 -3.94 11.06 -1.32
N TRP A 139 -4.77 10.03 -1.31
CA TRP A 139 -5.36 9.48 -0.09
C TRP A 139 -4.30 8.86 0.84
N LEU A 140 -3.32 8.14 0.28
CA LEU A 140 -2.26 7.51 1.06
C LEU A 140 -1.33 8.57 1.68
N LEU A 141 -0.85 9.50 0.85
CA LEU A 141 0.06 10.57 1.24
C LEU A 141 -0.61 11.64 2.11
N GLY A 142 -1.94 11.76 2.05
CA GLY A 142 -2.72 12.67 2.90
C GLY A 142 -2.73 12.31 4.39
N ASN A 143 -2.18 11.16 4.79
CA ASN A 143 -2.08 10.76 6.19
C ASN A 143 -0.72 10.11 6.49
N GLN A 144 0.14 10.82 7.23
CA GLN A 144 1.51 10.39 7.52
C GLN A 144 1.57 9.05 8.27
N GLN A 145 0.69 8.81 9.24
CA GLN A 145 0.67 7.57 10.03
C GLN A 145 0.26 6.36 9.18
N ARG A 146 -0.63 6.58 8.22
CA ARG A 146 -1.03 5.56 7.26
C ARG A 146 0.10 5.25 6.28
N PHE A 147 0.75 6.30 5.77
CA PHE A 147 1.88 6.15 4.86
C PHE A 147 3.07 5.46 5.54
N SER A 148 3.37 5.80 6.79
CA SER A 148 4.42 5.12 7.56
C SER A 148 4.10 3.65 7.76
N ALA A 149 2.89 3.32 8.22
CA ALA A 149 2.45 1.93 8.36
C ALA A 149 2.52 1.15 7.04
N PHE A 150 2.12 1.77 5.93
CA PHE A 150 2.22 1.20 4.59
C PHE A 150 3.67 0.88 4.20
N CYS A 151 4.59 1.83 4.39
CA CYS A 151 6.01 1.66 4.14
C CYS A 151 6.69 0.66 5.09
N LEU A 152 6.21 0.51 6.33
CA LEU A 152 6.70 -0.51 7.25
C LEU A 152 6.23 -1.93 6.89
N CYS A 153 5.07 -2.05 6.26
CA CYS A 153 4.46 -3.35 5.98
C CYS A 153 4.87 -3.93 4.61
N LEU A 154 5.36 -3.11 3.68
CA LEU A 154 5.78 -3.58 2.35
C LEU A 154 7.26 -3.99 2.31
N PRO A 155 7.60 -5.02 1.52
CA PRO A 155 9.00 -5.35 1.24
C PRO A 155 9.72 -4.20 0.51
N CYS A 156 11.02 -4.04 0.76
CA CYS A 156 11.82 -2.95 0.18
C CYS A 156 11.76 -2.91 -1.37
N SER A 157 11.68 -4.07 -2.02
CA SER A 157 11.62 -4.21 -3.48
C SER A 157 10.36 -3.61 -4.07
N HIS A 158 9.22 -3.76 -3.38
CA HIS A 158 7.94 -3.21 -3.81
C HIS A 158 7.90 -1.69 -3.60
N LEU A 159 8.48 -1.21 -2.50
CA LEU A 159 8.61 0.22 -2.26
C LEU A 159 9.53 0.88 -3.28
N ALA A 160 10.63 0.23 -3.66
CA ALA A 160 11.51 0.72 -4.72
C ALA A 160 10.81 0.74 -6.09
N PHE A 161 10.04 -0.29 -6.41
CA PHE A 161 9.23 -0.32 -7.63
C PHE A 161 8.21 0.83 -7.68
N LEU A 162 7.44 1.01 -6.59
CA LEU A 162 6.44 2.08 -6.47
C LEU A 162 7.07 3.46 -6.51
N ALA A 163 8.21 3.66 -5.84
CA ALA A 163 8.95 4.92 -5.87
C ALA A 163 9.48 5.23 -7.28
N GLY A 164 9.90 4.22 -8.03
CA GLY A 164 10.32 4.37 -9.42
C GLY A 164 9.17 4.78 -10.37
N HIS A 165 7.94 4.36 -10.06
CA HIS A 165 6.76 4.65 -10.88
C HIS A 165 6.02 5.93 -10.48
N TYR A 166 6.04 6.28 -9.19
CA TYR A 166 5.30 7.42 -8.64
C TYR A 166 6.24 8.40 -7.93
N SER A 167 6.60 9.49 -8.60
CA SER A 167 7.54 10.49 -8.10
C SER A 167 7.12 11.15 -6.77
N GLN A 168 5.81 11.34 -6.56
CA GLN A 168 5.26 11.86 -5.30
C GLN A 168 5.49 10.89 -4.13
N LEU A 169 5.36 9.58 -4.39
CA LEU A 169 5.63 8.54 -3.40
C LEU A 169 7.13 8.46 -3.11
N SER A 170 7.98 8.55 -4.15
CA SER A 170 9.44 8.56 -4.00
C SER A 170 9.90 9.66 -3.04
N ARG A 171 9.49 10.91 -3.26
CA ARG A 171 9.85 12.04 -2.39
C ARG A 171 9.39 11.81 -0.95
N SER A 172 8.11 11.49 -0.77
CA SER A 172 7.53 11.27 0.56
C SER A 172 8.21 10.11 1.29
N TYR A 173 8.58 9.05 0.56
CA TYR A 173 9.27 7.90 1.13
C TYR A 173 10.71 8.22 1.54
N LEU A 174 11.45 8.97 0.72
CA LEU A 174 12.79 9.46 1.07
C LEU A 174 12.75 10.39 2.30
N ASP A 175 11.77 11.29 2.39
CA ASP A 175 11.59 12.16 3.57
C ASP A 175 11.29 11.33 4.83
N LEU A 176 10.48 10.28 4.69
CA LEU A 176 10.16 9.36 5.78
C LEU A 176 11.38 8.54 6.23
N LEU A 177 12.16 7.99 5.30
CA LEU A 177 13.42 7.29 5.60
C LEU A 177 14.43 8.22 6.27
N THR A 178 14.50 9.47 5.81
CA THR A 178 15.35 10.52 6.41
C THR A 178 14.93 10.77 7.85
N CYS A 179 13.63 10.92 8.09
CA CYS A 179 13.09 11.08 9.44
C CYS A 179 13.42 9.88 10.32
N TRP A 180 13.23 8.64 9.87
CA TRP A 180 13.57 7.47 10.69
C TRP A 180 15.07 7.34 10.97
N GLY A 181 15.91 7.58 9.96
CA GLY A 181 17.37 7.49 10.10
C GLY A 181 17.97 8.54 11.04
N SER A 182 17.41 9.76 11.08
CA SER A 182 17.87 10.80 12.01
C SER A 182 17.61 10.48 13.49
N HIS A 183 16.73 9.50 13.78
CA HIS A 183 16.49 8.99 15.13
C HIS A 183 17.41 7.81 15.50
N LEU A 184 18.38 7.44 14.65
CA LEU A 184 19.41 6.49 15.03
C LEU A 184 20.56 7.21 15.77
N HIS A 185 21.12 6.53 16.76
CA HIS A 185 22.26 7.00 17.54
C HIS A 185 23.42 6.01 17.41
N TYR A 186 24.64 6.51 17.21
CA TYR A 186 25.81 5.67 17.10
C TYR A 186 26.33 5.23 18.47
N ASP A 187 26.42 3.93 18.71
CA ASP A 187 27.07 3.39 19.91
C ASP A 187 28.55 3.13 19.62
N PRO A 188 29.48 3.93 20.19
CA PRO A 188 30.91 3.77 19.96
C PRO A 188 31.50 2.51 20.60
N LEU A 189 30.84 1.91 21.59
CA LEU A 189 31.29 0.67 22.22
C LEU A 189 31.03 -0.54 21.32
N GLN A 190 29.93 -0.50 20.57
CA GLN A 190 29.50 -1.59 19.68
C GLN A 190 29.80 -1.31 18.21
N GLY A 191 30.21 -0.09 17.88
CA GLY A 191 30.52 0.33 16.51
C GLY A 191 29.31 0.29 15.58
N ARG A 192 28.09 0.53 16.09
CA ARG A 192 26.85 0.36 15.32
C ARG A 192 25.80 1.43 15.64
N TRP A 193 24.95 1.68 14.66
CA TRP A 193 23.78 2.54 14.81
C TRP A 193 22.64 1.81 15.53
N LEU A 194 22.15 2.40 16.62
CA LEU A 194 21.09 1.88 17.46
C LEU A 194 19.86 2.79 17.42
N LYS A 195 18.70 2.22 17.76
CA LYS A 195 17.45 2.97 17.96
C LYS A 195 17.56 3.87 19.19
N SER A 196 17.34 5.19 19.03
CA SER A 196 17.44 6.13 20.17
C SER A 196 16.42 5.85 21.29
N CYS A 197 15.21 5.37 20.95
CA CYS A 197 14.21 4.85 21.89
C CYS A 197 13.33 3.81 21.17
N LEU A 198 12.88 2.75 21.87
CA LEU A 198 11.94 1.74 21.34
C LEU A 198 10.64 2.34 20.79
N ASP A 199 10.19 3.47 21.35
CA ASP A 199 8.94 4.14 20.95
C ASP A 199 9.11 5.20 19.84
N LYS A 200 10.34 5.61 19.51
CA LYS A 200 10.60 6.71 18.55
C LYS A 200 11.23 6.26 17.23
N ALA A 201 12.06 5.22 17.26
CA ALA A 201 12.74 4.75 16.07
C ALA A 201 11.98 3.58 15.43
N GLU A 202 11.28 3.87 14.33
CA GLU A 202 10.51 2.87 13.59
C GLU A 202 11.42 1.81 12.93
N LEU A 203 12.64 2.18 12.52
CA LEU A 203 13.59 1.29 11.83
C LEU A 203 14.90 1.06 12.58
N SER A 204 15.42 -0.16 12.47
CA SER A 204 16.81 -0.50 12.80
C SER A 204 17.77 -0.04 11.69
N TRP A 205 19.07 -0.04 12.00
CA TRP A 205 20.13 0.25 11.03
C TRP A 205 20.03 -0.66 9.80
N GLU A 206 19.84 -1.96 10.03
CA GLU A 206 19.80 -2.98 8.99
C GLU A 206 18.60 -2.77 8.06
N GLU A 207 17.42 -2.46 8.61
CA GLU A 207 16.22 -2.17 7.83
C GLU A 207 16.35 -0.87 7.03
N LEU A 208 16.99 0.16 7.61
CA LEU A 208 17.24 1.42 6.92
C LEU A 208 18.19 1.21 5.74
N LYS A 209 19.30 0.49 5.98
CA LYS A 209 20.27 0.13 4.95
C LYS A 209 19.63 -0.66 3.83
N GLU A 210 18.91 -1.74 4.15
CA GLU A 210 18.22 -2.56 3.16
C GLU A 210 17.30 -1.71 2.27
N ARG A 211 16.52 -0.79 2.86
CA ARG A 211 15.62 0.07 2.11
C ARG A 211 16.36 1.01 1.16
N PHE A 212 17.44 1.64 1.59
CA PHE A 212 18.27 2.47 0.71
C PHE A 212 18.97 1.65 -0.37
N SER A 213 19.48 0.45 -0.05
CA SER A 213 20.04 -0.47 -1.04
C SER A 213 19.01 -0.84 -2.12
N CYS A 214 17.78 -1.17 -1.74
CA CYS A 214 16.72 -1.49 -2.72
C CYS A 214 16.35 -0.28 -3.59
N LEU A 215 16.35 0.95 -3.04
CA LEU A 215 16.16 2.17 -3.82
C LEU A 215 17.30 2.41 -4.82
N CYS A 216 18.55 2.18 -4.40
CA CYS A 216 19.73 2.31 -5.26
C CYS A 216 19.86 1.21 -6.32
N GLN A 217 19.24 0.05 -6.10
CA GLN A 217 19.10 -1.03 -7.09
C GLN A 217 17.90 -0.86 -8.03
N GLY A 218 17.06 0.16 -7.80
CA GLY A 218 15.89 0.47 -8.63
C GLY A 218 16.25 1.10 -9.98
N SER A 219 15.32 1.86 -10.55
CA SER A 219 15.54 2.54 -11.83
C SER A 219 16.69 3.56 -11.73
N ALA A 220 17.37 3.85 -12.86
CA ALA A 220 18.49 4.79 -12.89
C ALA A 220 18.12 6.16 -12.29
N LEU A 221 16.93 6.67 -12.61
CA LEU A 221 16.41 7.92 -12.06
C LEU A 221 16.22 7.84 -10.54
N LEU A 222 15.65 6.74 -10.02
CA LEU A 222 15.43 6.56 -8.59
C LEU A 222 16.76 6.43 -7.84
N LYS A 223 17.72 5.72 -8.42
CA LYS A 223 19.07 5.60 -7.88
C LYS A 223 19.75 6.96 -7.76
N GLU A 224 19.74 7.76 -8.84
CA GLU A 224 20.34 9.09 -8.84
C GLU A 224 19.68 10.02 -7.81
N GLN A 225 18.35 10.01 -7.74
CA GLN A 225 17.60 10.80 -6.74
C GLN A 225 17.96 10.38 -5.30
N THR A 226 18.04 9.07 -5.05
CA THR A 226 18.38 8.53 -3.72
C THR A 226 19.80 8.89 -3.33
N GLN A 227 20.77 8.73 -4.24
CA GLN A 227 22.16 9.09 -4.00
C GLN A 227 22.35 10.59 -3.81
N ALA A 228 21.63 11.43 -4.56
CA ALA A 228 21.65 12.88 -4.41
C ALA A 228 21.10 13.29 -3.03
N ALA A 229 19.99 12.68 -2.58
CA ALA A 229 19.41 12.91 -1.27
C ALA A 229 20.40 12.54 -0.14
N LEU A 230 21.03 11.36 -0.20
CA LEU A 230 22.01 10.93 0.79
C LEU A 230 23.24 11.86 0.84
N LYS A 231 23.75 12.31 -0.31
CA LYS A 231 24.86 13.28 -0.36
C LYS A 231 24.46 14.62 0.26
N LEU A 232 23.24 15.08 0.02
CA LEU A 232 22.71 16.30 0.63
C LEU A 232 22.63 16.15 2.16
N LEU A 233 22.08 15.04 2.66
CA LEU A 233 21.98 14.77 4.11
C LEU A 233 23.35 14.68 4.77
N ARG A 234 24.31 13.99 4.14
CA ARG A 234 25.70 13.95 4.60
C ARG A 234 26.30 15.36 4.72
N THR A 235 26.02 16.21 3.74
CA THR A 235 26.52 17.59 3.73
C THR A 235 25.89 18.42 4.85
N GLN A 236 24.59 18.21 5.13
CA GLN A 236 23.89 18.87 6.24
C GLN A 236 24.44 18.45 7.61
N ASP A 237 24.88 17.21 7.74
CA ASP A 237 25.55 16.72 8.95
C ASP A 237 26.99 17.23 9.10
N GLY A 238 27.56 17.93 8.11
CA GLY A 238 28.92 18.49 8.19
C GLY A 238 29.95 17.82 7.27
N ASP A 239 29.51 17.01 6.30
CA ASP A 239 30.33 16.31 5.30
C ASP A 239 31.45 15.45 5.92
N PHE A 240 31.17 14.85 7.08
CA PHE A 240 32.10 13.96 7.76
C PHE A 240 32.44 12.77 6.88
N LYS A 241 33.72 12.38 6.89
CA LYS A 241 34.27 11.20 6.17
C LYS A 241 34.65 10.06 7.11
N VAL A 242 34.30 10.18 8.39
CA VAL A 242 34.65 9.23 9.45
C VAL A 242 33.38 8.54 9.93
N CYS A 243 33.47 7.23 10.18
CA CYS A 243 32.32 6.44 10.63
C CYS A 243 31.78 6.90 11.98
N GLY A 244 30.47 6.76 12.18
CA GLY A 244 29.80 6.98 13.46
C GLY A 244 29.50 8.43 13.83
N LEU A 245 29.85 9.39 12.97
CA LEU A 245 29.49 10.80 13.14
C LEU A 245 28.20 11.17 12.40
N SER A 246 27.95 10.55 11.26
CA SER A 246 26.74 10.75 10.46
C SER A 246 26.23 9.41 9.93
N VAL A 247 24.95 9.15 10.20
CA VAL A 247 24.25 7.95 9.71
C VAL A 247 24.25 7.89 8.19
N TRP A 248 24.26 9.06 7.53
CA TRP A 248 24.27 9.18 6.07
C TRP A 248 25.65 8.94 5.49
N THR A 249 26.73 9.35 6.17
CA THR A 249 28.11 8.98 5.80
C THR A 249 28.26 7.46 5.82
N ASP A 250 27.82 6.82 6.90
CA ASP A 250 27.94 5.38 7.08
C ASP A 250 27.10 4.61 6.05
N LEU A 251 25.87 5.08 5.76
CA LEU A 251 25.04 4.49 4.71
C LEU A 251 25.71 4.58 3.34
N LEU A 252 26.26 5.74 2.98
CA LEU A 252 26.94 5.94 1.70
C LEU A 252 28.21 5.09 1.54
N MET A 253 28.84 4.67 2.64
CA MET A 253 29.98 3.76 2.59
C MET A 253 29.57 2.30 2.42
N GLU A 254 28.33 1.94 2.77
CA GLU A 254 27.83 0.56 2.71
C GLU A 254 26.96 0.22 1.49
N ILE A 255 26.47 1.21 0.73
CA ILE A 255 25.53 1.01 -0.41
C ILE A 255 26.09 1.32 -1.80
#